data_AF-A0A6L4WNN6-F1
#
_entry.id   AF-A0A6L4WNN6-F1
#
_cell.length_a   1.000
_cell.length_b   1.000
_cell.length_c   1.000
_cell.angle_alpha   90.00
_cell.angle_beta   90.00
_cell.angle_gamma   90.00
#
_symmetry.space_group_name_H-M   'P 1'
#
loop_
_entity.id
_entity.type
_entity.pdbx_description
1 polymer ?
#
loop_
_entity_poly.entity_id
_entity_poly.type
_entity_poly.pdbx_seq_one_letter_code
_entity_poly.pdbx_strand_id
1 'polypeptide(L)'
;MFKQVKSALFWYYLIKFRRRIILIVLLLIIALFANAIYSDVVEYLTLKEKLEFLEIVLLSKWFIIIFNIVFSIYLLLTMFKNEEEKEVLKKKEKKNPIDETIKPESSNEKFSHREKQFLYKKKLKNQADILVDK
;
A
#
# COMPACT_ATOMS: atom_id res chain seq x y z
N MET A 1 9.41 -0.97 -36.19
CA MET A 1 8.26 -0.76 -35.26
C MET A 1 8.31 -1.58 -33.97
N PHE A 2 8.72 -2.86 -33.96
CA PHE A 2 8.73 -3.69 -32.73
C PHE A 2 9.59 -3.17 -31.57
N LYS A 3 10.70 -2.46 -31.83
CA LYS A 3 11.55 -1.87 -30.78
C LYS A 3 10.83 -0.77 -29.97
N GLN A 4 9.97 0.03 -30.62
CA GLN A 4 9.24 1.11 -29.97
C GLN A 4 8.09 0.58 -29.11
N VAL A 5 7.35 -0.43 -29.59
CA VAL A 5 6.26 -1.06 -28.83
C VAL A 5 6.79 -1.72 -27.55
N LYS A 6 7.93 -2.41 -27.63
CA LYS A 6 8.60 -3.02 -26.46
C LYS A 6 9.05 -1.97 -25.44
N SER A 7 9.56 -0.83 -25.91
CA SER A 7 9.97 0.27 -25.03
C SER A 7 8.78 0.90 -24.30
N ALA A 8 7.65 1.10 -24.98
CA ALA A 8 6.44 1.63 -24.35
C ALA A 8 5.88 0.70 -23.26
N LEU A 9 5.88 -0.62 -23.51
CA LEU A 9 5.48 -1.61 -22.51
C LEU A 9 6.40 -1.60 -21.29
N PHE A 10 7.71 -1.46 -21.50
CA PHE A 10 8.68 -1.36 -20.41
C PHE A 10 8.42 -0.13 -19.52
N TRP A 11 8.24 1.05 -20.13
CA TRP A 11 7.90 2.27 -19.39
C TRP A 11 6.58 2.17 -18.64
N TYR A 12 5.57 1.54 -19.24
CA TYR A 12 4.28 1.32 -18.60
C TYR A 12 4.42 0.51 -17.30
N TYR A 13 5.13 -0.62 -17.34
CA TYR A 13 5.33 -1.45 -16.14
C TYR A 13 6.23 -0.77 -15.10
N LEU A 14 7.24 -0.01 -15.55
CA LEU A 14 8.07 0.81 -14.68
C LEU A 14 7.24 1.78 -13.82
N ILE A 15 6.30 2.48 -14.46
CA ILE A 15 5.43 3.44 -13.78
C ILE A 15 4.37 2.73 -12.93
N LYS A 16 3.73 1.69 -13.48
CA LYS A 16 2.68 0.90 -12.80
C LYS A 16 3.20 0.31 -11.49
N PHE A 17 4.43 -0.21 -11.49
CA PHE A 17 5.04 -0.89 -10.35
C PHE A 17 6.16 -0.09 -9.66
N ARG A 18 6.22 1.24 -9.88
CA ARG A 18 7.30 2.12 -9.41
C ARG A 18 7.74 1.89 -7.96
N ARG A 19 6.80 1.71 -7.02
CA ARG A 19 7.13 1.52 -5.60
C ARG A 19 7.97 0.26 -5.37
N ARG A 20 7.66 -0.82 -6.06
CA ARG A 20 8.36 -2.11 -5.92
C ARG A 20 9.71 -2.07 -6.63
N ILE A 21 9.76 -1.43 -7.79
CA ILE A 21 11.00 -1.24 -8.54
C ILE A 21 11.99 -0.38 -7.76
N ILE A 22 11.52 0.68 -7.10
CA ILE A 22 12.36 1.48 -6.19
C ILE A 22 12.93 0.60 -5.07
N LEU A 23 12.13 -0.30 -4.47
CA LEU A 23 12.63 -1.25 -3.47
C LEU A 23 13.70 -2.18 -4.05
N ILE A 24 13.48 -2.74 -5.24
CA ILE A 24 14.46 -3.61 -5.90
C ILE A 24 15.78 -2.85 -6.17
N VAL A 25 15.69 -1.61 -6.68
CA VAL A 25 16.87 -0.75 -6.91
C VAL A 25 17.59 -0.46 -5.60
N LEU A 26 16.85 -0.15 -4.53
CA LEU A 26 17.41 0.08 -3.21
C LEU A 26 18.11 -1.18 -2.67
N LEU A 27 17.53 -2.37 -2.86
CA LEU A 27 18.19 -3.63 -2.52
C LEU A 27 19.48 -3.84 -3.31
N LEU A 28 19.50 -3.53 -4.61
CA LEU A 28 20.71 -3.64 -5.43
C LEU A 28 21.81 -2.69 -4.92
N ILE A 29 21.45 -1.46 -4.54
CA ILE A 29 22.39 -0.50 -3.95
C ILE A 29 22.99 -1.07 -2.66
N ILE A 30 22.17 -1.64 -1.77
CA ILE A 30 22.66 -2.28 -0.54
C ILE A 30 23.62 -3.43 -0.86
N ALA A 31 23.32 -4.25 -1.87
CA ALA A 31 24.21 -5.34 -2.28
C ALA A 31 25.56 -4.83 -2.82
N LEU A 32 25.56 -3.70 -3.54
CA LEU A 32 26.79 -3.06 -4.00
C LEU A 32 27.63 -2.55 -2.82
N PHE A 33 27.01 -1.86 -1.86
CA PHE A 33 27.71 -1.40 -0.66
C PHE A 33 28.23 -2.54 0.21
N ALA A 34 27.49 -3.65 0.32
CA ALA A 34 27.95 -4.82 1.07
C ALA A 34 29.27 -5.38 0.53
N ASN A 35 29.49 -5.34 -0.79
CA ASN A 35 30.76 -5.74 -1.39
C ASN A 35 31.91 -4.78 -1.06
N ALA A 36 31.66 -3.46 -1.09
CA ALA A 36 32.66 -2.48 -0.72
C ALA A 36 33.07 -2.62 0.76
N ILE A 37 32.07 -2.66 1.65
CA ILE A 37 32.28 -2.79 3.09
C ILE A 37 32.98 -4.11 3.45
N TYR A 38 32.69 -5.20 2.74
CA TYR A 38 33.35 -6.48 3.00
C TYR A 38 34.88 -6.40 2.88
N SER A 39 35.38 -5.68 1.87
CA SER A 39 36.82 -5.50 1.69
C SER A 39 37.44 -4.78 2.88
N ASP A 40 36.85 -3.64 3.27
CA ASP A 40 37.32 -2.83 4.39
C ASP A 40 37.28 -3.61 5.72
N VAL A 41 36.22 -4.40 5.94
CA VAL A 41 36.07 -5.22 7.15
C VAL A 41 37.10 -6.34 7.20
N VAL A 42 37.35 -7.02 6.07
CA VAL A 42 38.39 -8.06 6.00
C VAL A 42 39.76 -7.46 6.26
N GLU A 43 40.10 -6.35 5.63
CA GLU A 43 41.37 -5.64 5.84
C GLU A 43 41.53 -5.24 7.32
N TYR A 44 40.50 -4.62 7.90
CA TYR A 44 40.51 -4.22 9.31
C TYR A 44 40.69 -5.40 10.27
N LEU A 45 40.01 -6.53 10.02
CA LEU A 45 40.12 -7.73 10.87
C LEU A 45 41.49 -8.40 10.75
N THR A 46 42.09 -8.40 9.55
CA THR A 46 43.44 -8.92 9.34
C THR A 46 44.49 -8.09 10.08
N LEU A 47 44.38 -6.76 10.07
CA LEU A 47 45.27 -5.85 10.83
C LEU A 47 45.17 -6.03 12.35
N LYS A 48 44.02 -6.50 12.83
CA LYS A 48 43.77 -6.76 14.27
C LYS A 48 44.06 -8.20 14.68
N GLU A 49 44.54 -9.05 13.76
CA GLU A 49 44.79 -10.49 13.96
C GLU A 49 43.56 -11.27 14.49
N LYS A 50 42.34 -10.76 14.22
CA LYS A 50 41.08 -11.34 14.71
C LYS A 50 40.41 -12.23 13.66
N LEU A 51 41.09 -13.32 13.32
CA LEU A 51 40.70 -14.22 12.22
C LEU A 51 39.41 -15.01 12.50
N GLU A 52 39.06 -15.23 13.77
CA GLU A 52 37.82 -15.94 14.16
C GLU A 52 36.55 -15.25 13.62
N PHE A 53 36.57 -13.92 13.49
CA PHE A 53 35.44 -13.18 12.95
C PHE A 53 35.35 -13.25 11.42
N LEU A 54 36.41 -13.68 10.73
CA LEU A 54 36.45 -13.74 9.27
C LEU A 54 35.44 -14.75 8.73
N GLU A 55 35.26 -15.87 9.42
CA GLU A 55 34.27 -16.90 9.07
C GLU A 55 32.84 -16.35 9.15
N ILE A 56 32.52 -15.66 10.24
CA ILE A 56 31.21 -15.02 10.45
C ILE A 56 30.97 -13.94 9.39
N VAL A 57 31.98 -13.13 9.08
CA VAL A 57 31.91 -12.10 8.03
C VAL A 57 31.64 -12.74 6.67
N LEU A 58 32.31 -13.85 6.34
CA LEU A 58 32.06 -14.58 5.11
C LEU A 58 30.63 -15.13 5.03
N LEU A 59 30.14 -15.75 6.10
CA LEU A 59 28.76 -16.26 6.17
C LEU A 59 27.74 -15.12 6.03
N SER A 60 27.97 -13.99 6.71
CA SER A 60 27.08 -12.82 6.63
C SER A 60 27.01 -12.24 5.21
N LYS A 61 28.13 -12.24 4.46
CA LYS A 61 28.14 -11.81 3.06
C LYS A 61 27.20 -12.66 2.21
N TRP A 62 27.30 -13.98 2.33
CA TRP A 62 26.43 -14.91 1.60
C TRP A 62 24.96 -14.78 2.03
N PHE A 63 24.72 -14.59 3.32
CA PHE A 63 23.37 -14.34 3.83
C PHE A 63 22.75 -13.09 3.20
N ILE A 64 23.51 -11.99 3.10
CA ILE A 64 23.04 -10.75 2.44
C ILE A 64 22.72 -11.00 0.96
N ILE A 65 23.57 -11.73 0.24
CA ILE A 65 23.36 -12.04 -1.19
C ILE A 65 22.07 -12.87 -1.36
N ILE A 66 21.92 -13.95 -0.59
CA ILE A 66 20.75 -14.83 -0.66
C ILE A 66 19.49 -14.05 -0.28
N PHE A 67 19.54 -13.28 0.81
CA PHE A 67 18.42 -12.44 1.25
C PHE A 67 17.99 -11.46 0.14
N ASN A 68 18.95 -10.84 -0.56
CA ASN A 68 18.66 -9.91 -1.65
C ASN A 68 17.93 -10.59 -2.82
N ILE A 69 18.38 -11.79 -3.20
CA ILE A 69 17.78 -12.59 -4.28
C ILE A 69 16.38 -13.03 -3.88
N VAL A 70 16.23 -13.65 -2.71
CA VAL A 70 14.95 -14.14 -2.20
C VAL A 70 13.94 -13.00 -2.08
N PHE A 71 14.35 -11.86 -1.51
CA PHE A 71 13.48 -10.70 -1.34
C PHE A 71 13.11 -10.07 -2.69
N SER A 72 14.03 -10.02 -3.66
CA SER A 72 13.74 -9.56 -5.02
C SER A 72 12.71 -10.46 -5.71
N ILE A 73 12.86 -11.78 -5.62
CA ILE A 73 11.87 -12.74 -6.16
C ILE A 73 10.53 -12.58 -5.44
N TYR A 74 10.52 -12.43 -4.12
CA TYR A 74 9.31 -12.19 -3.34
C TYR A 74 8.57 -10.91 -3.79
N LEU A 75 9.30 -9.80 -4.00
CA LEU A 75 8.72 -8.57 -4.51
C LEU A 75 8.13 -8.75 -5.91
N LEU A 76 8.78 -9.54 -6.76
CA LEU A 76 8.27 -9.87 -8.09
C LEU A 76 6.99 -10.72 -8.03
N LEU A 77 6.97 -11.79 -7.22
CA LEU A 77 5.81 -12.67 -7.07
C LEU A 77 4.60 -11.93 -6.50
N THR A 78 4.82 -11.06 -5.53
CA THR A 78 3.74 -10.27 -4.93
C THR A 78 3.24 -9.15 -5.84
N MET A 79 3.88 -8.87 -7.00
CA MET A 79 3.46 -7.79 -7.93
C MET A 79 2.02 -7.93 -8.37
N PHE A 80 1.62 -9.15 -8.73
CA PHE A 80 0.32 -9.46 -9.31
C PHE A 80 -0.78 -9.62 -8.25
N LYS A 81 -0.41 -9.99 -7.02
CA LYS A 81 -1.39 -10.34 -5.96
C LYS A 81 -2.16 -9.15 -5.37
N ASN A 82 -1.61 -7.93 -5.46
CA ASN A 82 -2.18 -6.76 -4.78
C ASN A 82 -2.99 -5.82 -5.71
N GLU A 83 -3.21 -6.19 -6.97
CA GLU A 83 -4.07 -5.39 -7.87
C GLU A 83 -5.55 -5.61 -7.56
N GLU A 84 -5.94 -6.85 -7.30
CA GLU A 84 -7.33 -7.22 -7.00
C GLU A 84 -7.84 -6.57 -5.70
N GLU A 85 -7.03 -6.55 -4.64
CA GLU A 85 -7.43 -5.99 -3.34
C GLU A 85 -7.54 -4.45 -3.35
N LYS A 86 -6.71 -3.77 -4.15
CA LYS A 86 -6.72 -2.30 -4.21
C LYS A 86 -7.89 -1.75 -5.02
N GLU A 87 -8.35 -2.48 -6.03
CA GLU A 87 -9.57 -2.11 -6.75
C GLU A 87 -10.81 -2.32 -5.87
N VAL A 88 -10.85 -3.39 -5.07
CA VAL A 88 -11.94 -3.65 -4.11
C VAL A 88 -11.95 -2.60 -3.00
N LEU A 89 -10.80 -2.20 -2.46
CA LEU A 89 -10.71 -1.14 -1.43
C LEU A 89 -11.07 0.25 -1.98
N LYS A 90 -10.64 0.63 -3.19
CA LYS A 90 -11.06 1.90 -3.81
C LYS A 90 -12.55 1.94 -4.16
N LYS A 91 -13.14 0.79 -4.51
CA LYS A 91 -14.58 0.66 -4.77
C LYS A 91 -15.40 0.65 -3.48
N LYS A 92 -14.80 0.19 -2.36
CA LYS A 92 -15.37 0.27 -1.01
C LYS A 92 -15.19 1.65 -0.35
N GLU A 93 -14.11 2.37 -0.59
CA GLU A 93 -13.92 3.76 -0.09
C GLU A 93 -14.81 4.78 -0.83
N LYS A 94 -15.22 4.50 -2.08
CA LYS A 94 -16.31 5.23 -2.75
C LYS A 94 -17.71 4.82 -2.27
N LYS A 95 -17.81 3.80 -1.42
CA LYS A 95 -19.04 3.33 -0.78
C LYS A 95 -18.81 3.25 0.74
N ASN A 96 -18.47 4.37 1.37
CA ASN A 96 -18.78 4.51 2.79
C ASN A 96 -20.25 4.93 2.95
N PRO A 97 -20.93 4.40 3.97
CA PRO A 97 -22.35 4.08 3.94
C PRO A 97 -23.11 4.95 4.93
N ILE A 98 -23.90 5.90 4.45
CA ILE A 98 -24.94 6.51 5.27
C ILE A 98 -26.19 6.60 4.39
N ASP A 99 -27.31 6.17 4.97
CA ASP A 99 -28.66 6.09 4.40
C ASP A 99 -29.01 4.79 3.64
N GLU A 100 -28.67 3.65 4.22
CA GLU A 100 -29.68 2.60 4.36
C GLU A 100 -30.36 2.77 5.73
N THR A 101 -31.43 3.55 5.78
CA THR A 101 -32.52 3.33 6.74
C THR A 101 -33.77 4.06 6.26
N ILE A 102 -34.78 3.23 5.95
CA ILE A 102 -36.20 3.58 5.81
C ILE A 102 -36.59 4.18 4.44
N LYS A 103 -36.81 3.28 3.48
CA LYS A 103 -37.94 3.47 2.54
C LYS A 103 -39.23 3.13 3.29
N PRO A 104 -40.23 4.01 3.36
CA PRO A 104 -41.61 3.59 3.35
C PRO A 104 -42.10 3.62 1.89
N GLU A 105 -42.50 2.44 1.42
CA GLU A 105 -43.48 2.35 0.34
C GLU A 105 -44.79 2.98 0.81
N SER A 106 -45.23 4.07 0.19
CA SER A 106 -46.65 4.40 0.03
C SER A 106 -46.82 5.53 -0.98
N SER A 107 -47.58 5.25 -2.02
CA SER A 107 -47.81 6.08 -3.20
C SER A 107 -48.94 7.10 -3.02
N ASN A 108 -49.12 7.70 -1.83
CA ASN A 108 -50.23 8.64 -1.58
C ASN A 108 -49.95 9.66 -0.45
N GLU A 109 -48.89 10.46 -0.55
CA GLU A 109 -48.59 11.45 0.50
C GLU A 109 -48.37 12.87 -0.05
N LYS A 110 -49.34 13.75 0.24
CA LYS A 110 -49.39 15.19 -0.11
C LYS A 110 -48.46 16.06 0.76
N PHE A 111 -47.36 15.52 1.28
CA PHE A 111 -46.50 16.28 2.20
C PHE A 111 -45.31 16.93 1.49
N SER A 112 -45.09 18.20 1.81
CA SER A 112 -43.93 18.98 1.36
C SER A 112 -42.64 18.43 1.95
N HIS A 113 -41.51 18.72 1.30
CA HIS A 113 -40.19 18.25 1.73
C HIS A 113 -39.88 18.66 3.19
N ARG A 114 -40.35 19.84 3.62
CA ARG A 114 -40.20 20.32 5.00
C ARG A 114 -41.03 19.51 6.00
N GLU A 115 -42.23 19.10 5.62
CA GLU A 115 -43.13 18.32 6.48
C GLU A 115 -42.59 16.90 6.67
N LYS A 116 -42.01 16.31 5.60
CA LYS A 116 -41.34 15.00 5.68
C LYS A 116 -40.12 15.03 6.61
N GLN A 117 -39.33 16.11 6.58
CA GLN A 117 -38.21 16.27 7.52
C GLN A 117 -38.67 16.40 8.98
N PHE A 118 -39.88 16.92 9.21
CA PHE A 118 -40.45 17.03 10.55
C PHE A 118 -40.99 15.68 11.05
N LEU A 119 -41.72 14.95 10.21
CA LEU A 119 -42.33 13.66 10.55
C LEU A 119 -41.27 12.56 10.77
N TYR A 120 -40.23 12.49 9.92
CA TYR A 120 -39.20 11.46 9.99
C TYR A 120 -37.91 11.93 10.66
N LYS A 121 -38.04 12.84 11.64
CA LYS A 121 -36.90 13.44 12.33
C LYS A 121 -36.17 12.41 13.20
N LYS A 122 -34.84 12.32 13.03
CA LYS A 122 -33.98 11.40 13.80
C LYS A 122 -33.92 11.69 15.31
N LYS A 123 -34.28 12.90 15.76
CA LYS A 123 -34.30 13.30 17.18
C LYS A 123 -35.71 13.74 17.60
N LEU A 124 -36.21 13.21 18.70
CA LEU A 124 -37.59 13.38 19.16
C LEU A 124 -37.99 14.81 19.53
N LYS A 125 -37.07 15.66 20.01
CA LYS A 125 -37.31 17.09 20.27
C LYS A 125 -36.08 17.94 19.93
N ASN A 126 -36.28 19.08 19.30
CA ASN A 126 -35.27 20.12 19.05
C ASN A 126 -35.71 21.45 19.68
N GLN A 127 -34.79 22.41 19.82
CA GLN A 127 -35.06 23.74 20.37
C GLN A 127 -36.18 24.47 19.64
N ALA A 128 -36.29 24.28 18.31
CA ALA A 128 -37.40 24.82 17.53
C ALA A 128 -38.75 24.21 17.92
N ASP A 129 -38.81 22.93 18.30
CA ASP A 129 -40.06 22.28 18.72
C ASP A 129 -40.48 22.79 20.11
N ILE A 130 -39.51 23.05 21.00
CA ILE A 130 -39.76 23.63 22.33
C ILE A 130 -40.35 25.04 22.23
N LEU A 131 -40.02 25.79 21.17
CA LEU A 131 -40.57 27.12 20.91
C LEU A 131 -41.97 27.07 20.26
N VAL A 132 -42.34 25.97 19.62
CA VAL A 132 -43.68 25.76 19.05
C VAL A 132 -44.65 25.21 20.10
N ASP A 133 -44.16 24.39 21.03
CA ASP A 133 -44.92 23.85 22.16
C ASP A 133 -45.24 24.92 23.23
N LYS A 134 -44.59 26.09 23.21
CA LYS A 134 -44.68 27.16 24.21
C LYS A 134 -45.60 28.29 23.75
#